data_AF-A0A0G1UE40-F1
#
_entry.id   AF-A0A0G1UE40-F1
#
_cell.length_a   1.000
_cell.length_b   1.000
_cell.length_c   1.000
_cell.angle_alpha   90.00
_cell.angle_beta   90.00
_cell.angle_gamma   90.00
#
_symmetry.space_group_name_H-M   'P 1'
#
loop_
_entity.id
_entity.type
_entity.pdbx_description
1 polymer ?
#
loop_
_entity_poly.entity_id
_entity_poly.type
_entity_poly.pdbx_seq_one_letter_code
_entity_poly.pdbx_strand_id
1 'polypeptide(L)'
;MPLDPAPRHFHRLLLLHEQPTLAGVSGILITTLGLLVLLQPDLLSTELKIKAVVLRKGVVYGIIGAILFSFSFPLDKITISKPSGLVLAAGMSTAVGLTTLLYSLVTSSGQRANPHLLIKEKTLIFLIITIFAGTVLVSQALLYAPVANAASVKRLWSLWAVILGGKFLHESHIKEKIIATVIMALGIFLLSV
;
A
#
# COMPACT_ATOMS: atom_id res chain seq x y z
N MET A 1 6.56 31.39 -23.22
CA MET A 1 5.52 30.47 -22.71
C MET A 1 4.67 30.04 -23.90
N PRO A 2 4.82 28.81 -24.41
CA PRO A 2 3.80 28.18 -25.24
C PRO A 2 3.00 27.17 -24.41
N LEU A 3 1.68 27.23 -24.55
CA LEU A 3 0.72 26.26 -24.05
C LEU A 3 0.93 24.94 -24.80
N ASP A 4 1.55 23.96 -24.16
CA ASP A 4 1.76 22.63 -24.72
C ASP A 4 0.43 21.86 -24.65
N PRO A 5 -0.10 21.31 -25.76
CA PRO A 5 -1.37 20.61 -25.76
C PRO A 5 -1.30 19.32 -24.95
N ALA A 6 -2.42 19.03 -24.29
CA ALA A 6 -2.58 18.03 -23.24
C ALA A 6 -2.53 16.52 -23.62
N PRO A 7 -2.28 16.00 -24.85
CA PRO A 7 -2.20 14.54 -25.02
C PRO A 7 -0.81 13.95 -24.76
N ARG A 8 0.24 14.75 -24.50
CA ARG A 8 1.61 14.24 -24.31
C ARG A 8 1.95 13.73 -22.91
N HIS A 9 0.99 13.67 -21.99
CA HIS A 9 1.22 13.12 -20.65
C HIS A 9 0.62 11.73 -20.44
N PHE A 10 -0.30 11.30 -21.31
CA PHE A 10 -0.94 9.99 -21.20
C PHE A 10 0.02 8.83 -21.53
N HIS A 11 0.95 9.05 -22.48
CA HIS A 11 2.01 8.07 -22.78
C HIS A 11 3.11 8.02 -21.72
N ARG A 12 3.23 9.03 -20.84
CA ARG A 12 4.10 8.95 -19.65
C ARG A 12 3.39 8.24 -18.47
N LEU A 13 2.06 8.18 -18.52
CA LEU A 13 1.22 7.44 -17.57
C LEU A 13 1.26 5.94 -17.86
N LEU A 14 1.37 5.54 -19.14
CA LEU A 14 1.83 4.21 -19.54
C LEU A 14 3.35 4.12 -19.33
N LEU A 15 3.72 3.72 -18.12
CA LEU A 15 5.01 3.12 -17.81
C LEU A 15 6.19 4.10 -18.00
N LEU A 16 6.77 4.53 -16.88
CA LEU A 16 8.22 4.74 -16.85
C LEU A 16 8.83 3.60 -17.68
N HIS A 17 9.67 3.90 -18.68
CA HIS A 17 10.17 2.91 -19.65
C HIS A 17 11.15 1.90 -18.99
N GLU A 18 10.92 1.56 -17.72
CA GLU A 18 11.55 0.54 -16.92
C GLU A 18 11.06 -0.83 -17.43
N GLN A 19 11.90 -1.49 -18.22
CA GLN A 19 11.63 -2.86 -18.64
C GLN A 19 11.79 -3.80 -17.44
N PRO A 20 10.82 -4.69 -17.16
CA PRO A 20 10.95 -5.64 -16.08
C PRO A 20 12.08 -6.62 -16.38
N THR A 21 13.02 -6.76 -15.44
CA THR A 21 14.07 -7.78 -15.49
C THR A 21 13.46 -9.17 -15.23
N LEU A 22 14.16 -10.23 -15.66
CA LEU A 22 13.77 -11.62 -15.31
C LEU A 22 13.70 -11.81 -13.78
N ALA A 23 14.62 -11.18 -13.05
CA ALA A 23 14.59 -11.12 -11.58
C ALA A 23 13.31 -10.44 -11.08
N GLY A 24 12.94 -9.30 -11.67
CA GLY A 24 11.70 -8.59 -11.36
C GLY A 24 10.45 -9.45 -11.55
N VAL A 25 10.35 -10.17 -12.68
CA VAL A 25 9.22 -11.09 -12.93
C VAL A 25 9.16 -12.21 -11.88
N SER A 26 10.31 -12.82 -11.57
CA SER A 26 10.39 -13.86 -10.52
C SER A 26 9.97 -13.32 -9.14
N GLY A 27 10.36 -12.09 -8.83
CA GLY A 27 10.00 -11.40 -7.59
C GLY A 27 8.49 -11.13 -7.48
N ILE A 28 7.82 -10.77 -8.58
CA ILE A 28 6.35 -10.66 -8.63
C ILE A 28 5.72 -12.01 -8.28
N LEU A 29 6.13 -13.09 -8.95
CA LEU A 29 5.56 -14.43 -8.73
C LEU A 29 5.73 -14.89 -7.28
N ILE A 30 6.93 -14.73 -6.71
CA ILE A 30 7.22 -15.09 -5.32
C ILE A 30 6.38 -14.25 -4.35
N THR A 31 6.25 -12.94 -4.61
CA THR A 31 5.41 -12.05 -3.79
C THR A 31 3.93 -12.46 -3.84
N THR A 32 3.44 -12.84 -5.02
CA THR A 32 2.07 -13.35 -5.19
C THR A 32 1.87 -14.67 -4.46
N LEU A 33 2.83 -15.59 -4.52
CA LEU A 33 2.78 -16.85 -3.77
C LEU A 33 2.73 -16.60 -2.26
N GLY A 34 3.59 -15.72 -1.74
CA GLY A 34 3.57 -15.36 -0.32
C GLY A 34 2.23 -14.75 0.11
N LEU A 35 1.61 -13.92 -0.75
CA LEU A 35 0.26 -13.40 -0.49
C LEU A 35 -0.81 -14.52 -0.43
N LEU A 36 -0.71 -15.54 -1.29
CA LEU A 36 -1.65 -16.67 -1.25
C LEU A 36 -1.53 -17.46 0.05
N VAL A 37 -0.30 -17.72 0.52
CA VAL A 37 -0.05 -18.36 1.83
C VAL A 37 -0.58 -17.48 2.96
N LEU A 38 -0.44 -16.15 2.86
CA LEU A 38 -0.96 -15.22 3.87
C LEU A 38 -2.50 -15.27 3.96
N LEU A 39 -3.19 -15.39 2.83
CA LEU A 39 -4.65 -15.45 2.75
C LEU A 39 -5.22 -16.81 3.15
N GLN A 40 -4.41 -17.86 3.06
CA GLN A 40 -4.75 -19.24 3.44
C GLN A 40 -3.59 -19.81 4.29
N PRO A 41 -3.56 -19.55 5.60
CA PRO A 41 -2.51 -20.08 6.48
C PRO A 41 -2.42 -21.62 6.42
N ASP A 42 -3.56 -22.29 6.24
CA ASP A 42 -3.67 -23.75 6.08
C ASP A 42 -3.25 -24.25 4.68
N LEU A 43 -2.81 -23.37 3.78
CA LEU A 43 -2.36 -23.75 2.45
C LEU A 43 -1.13 -24.66 2.48
N LEU A 44 -0.32 -24.55 3.53
CA LEU A 44 0.84 -25.43 3.74
C LEU A 44 0.42 -26.88 4.06
N SER A 45 -0.85 -27.11 4.44
CA SER A 45 -1.37 -28.42 4.85
C SER A 45 -2.55 -28.93 4.01
N THR A 46 -3.16 -28.10 3.14
CA THR A 46 -4.39 -28.44 2.39
C THR A 46 -4.34 -27.93 0.94
N GLU A 47 -5.17 -28.50 0.06
CA GLU A 47 -5.34 -28.05 -1.33
C GLU A 47 -5.77 -26.58 -1.46
N LEU A 48 -5.24 -25.91 -2.49
CA LEU A 48 -5.45 -24.49 -2.79
C LEU A 48 -6.90 -24.20 -3.24
N LYS A 49 -7.70 -23.56 -2.37
CA LYS A 49 -9.09 -23.17 -2.69
C LYS A 49 -9.20 -21.73 -3.18
N ILE A 50 -8.60 -21.40 -4.32
CA ILE A 50 -8.51 -20.01 -4.84
C ILE A 50 -9.89 -19.34 -4.92
N LYS A 51 -10.88 -20.00 -5.53
CA LYS A 51 -12.22 -19.43 -5.74
C LYS A 51 -12.87 -19.01 -4.41
N ALA A 52 -12.75 -19.85 -3.38
CA ALA A 52 -13.36 -19.58 -2.07
C ALA A 52 -12.72 -18.40 -1.33
N VAL A 53 -11.45 -18.08 -1.60
CA VAL A 53 -10.77 -16.93 -0.99
C VAL A 53 -11.03 -15.64 -1.74
N VAL A 54 -11.04 -15.67 -3.07
CA VAL A 54 -11.30 -14.47 -3.89
C VAL A 54 -12.74 -13.97 -3.71
N LEU A 55 -13.68 -14.84 -3.33
CA LEU A 55 -15.08 -14.47 -3.05
C LEU A 55 -15.29 -13.77 -1.70
N ARG A 56 -14.29 -13.74 -0.81
CA ARG A 56 -14.43 -13.08 0.50
C ARG A 56 -14.46 -11.56 0.31
N LYS A 57 -15.50 -10.88 0.81
CA LYS A 57 -15.68 -9.42 0.65
C LYS A 57 -14.43 -8.61 1.03
N GLY A 58 -13.77 -8.96 2.14
CA GLY A 58 -12.53 -8.28 2.58
C GLY A 58 -11.38 -8.43 1.58
N VAL A 59 -11.23 -9.60 0.95
CA VAL A 59 -10.20 -9.85 -0.08
C VAL A 59 -10.52 -9.05 -1.34
N VAL A 60 -11.79 -8.98 -1.75
CA VAL A 60 -12.23 -8.17 -2.89
C VAL A 60 -11.90 -6.69 -2.68
N TYR A 61 -12.25 -6.12 -1.52
CA TYR A 61 -11.91 -4.73 -1.20
C TYR A 61 -10.39 -4.50 -1.19
N GLY A 62 -9.62 -5.47 -0.68
CA GLY A 62 -8.16 -5.43 -0.72
C GLY A 62 -7.59 -5.42 -2.14
N ILE A 63 -8.11 -6.26 -3.04
CA ILE A 63 -7.68 -6.32 -4.45
C ILE A 63 -8.01 -5.01 -5.17
N ILE A 64 -9.23 -4.49 -5.01
CA ILE A 64 -9.63 -3.21 -5.61
C ILE A 64 -8.71 -2.09 -5.10
N GLY A 65 -8.48 -2.05 -3.79
CA GLY A 65 -7.55 -1.09 -3.18
C GLY A 65 -6.14 -1.20 -3.74
N ALA A 66 -5.61 -2.42 -3.90
CA ALA A 66 -4.28 -2.65 -4.47
C ALA A 66 -4.17 -2.19 -5.93
N ILE A 67 -5.21 -2.40 -6.74
CA ILE A 67 -5.26 -1.91 -8.12
C ILE A 67 -5.22 -0.37 -8.13
N LEU A 68 -6.06 0.28 -7.33
CA LEU A 68 -6.06 1.74 -7.21
C LEU A 68 -4.69 2.28 -6.75
N PHE A 69 -4.06 1.61 -5.77
CA PHE A 69 -2.75 1.98 -5.25
C PHE A 69 -1.60 1.69 -6.21
N SER A 70 -1.79 0.83 -7.22
CA SER A 70 -0.75 0.57 -8.23
C SER A 70 -0.46 1.81 -9.08
N PHE A 71 -1.45 2.68 -9.28
CA PHE A 71 -1.31 3.95 -10.01
C PHE A 71 -0.70 5.08 -9.18
N SER A 72 -0.78 5.01 -7.84
CA SER A 72 -0.35 6.13 -6.99
C SER A 72 1.16 6.38 -7.09
N PHE A 73 1.98 5.34 -7.02
CA PHE A 73 3.44 5.47 -7.03
C PHE A 73 4.04 6.15 -8.28
N PRO A 74 3.64 5.75 -9.51
CA PRO A 74 4.04 6.47 -10.71
C PRO A 74 3.54 7.93 -10.72
N LEU A 75 2.31 8.17 -10.28
CA LEU A 75 1.74 9.51 -10.20
C LEU A 75 2.49 10.39 -9.18
N ASP A 76 2.84 9.84 -8.02
CA ASP A 76 3.59 10.52 -6.95
C ASP A 76 4.97 10.93 -7.46
N LYS A 77 5.67 10.02 -8.17
CA LYS A 77 6.96 10.29 -8.82
C LYS A 77 6.87 11.42 -9.84
N ILE A 78 5.84 11.44 -10.68
CA ILE A 78 5.62 12.54 -11.64
C ILE A 78 5.37 13.85 -10.88
N THR A 79 4.56 13.80 -9.83
CA THR A 79 4.10 14.97 -9.09
C THR A 79 5.22 15.60 -8.28
N ILE A 80 6.10 14.83 -7.65
CA ILE A 80 7.17 15.33 -6.80
C ILE A 80 8.32 16.02 -7.57
N SER A 81 8.36 15.88 -8.89
CA SER A 81 9.39 16.50 -9.75
C SER A 81 9.41 18.04 -9.69
N LYS A 82 8.40 18.69 -9.08
CA LYS A 82 8.21 20.15 -9.06
C LYS A 82 8.05 20.75 -7.64
N PRO A 83 7.18 20.22 -6.76
CA PRO A 83 7.08 20.64 -5.36
C PRO A 83 8.03 19.84 -4.45
N SER A 84 8.37 20.38 -3.27
CA SER A 84 9.08 19.59 -2.25
C SER A 84 8.21 18.43 -1.75
N GLY A 85 8.83 17.32 -1.32
CA GLY A 85 8.10 16.17 -0.76
C GLY A 85 7.19 16.52 0.42
N LEU A 86 7.51 17.58 1.15
CA LEU A 86 6.68 18.12 2.23
C LEU A 86 5.36 18.74 1.73
N VAL A 87 5.42 19.49 0.63
CA VAL A 87 4.22 20.08 0.00
C VAL A 87 3.31 18.98 -0.55
N LEU A 88 3.89 17.94 -1.16
CA LEU A 88 3.12 16.78 -1.63
C LEU A 88 2.42 16.06 -0.49
N ALA A 89 3.16 15.76 0.60
CA ALA A 89 2.59 15.11 1.78
C ALA A 89 1.47 15.95 2.41
N ALA A 90 1.65 17.26 2.55
CA ALA A 90 0.62 18.16 3.06
C ALA A 90 -0.63 18.18 2.17
N GLY A 91 -0.46 18.25 0.84
CA GLY A 91 -1.56 18.20 -0.11
C GLY A 91 -2.36 16.88 -0.02
N MET A 92 -1.65 15.75 0.03
CA MET A 92 -2.29 14.43 0.18
C MET A 92 -3.03 14.28 1.49
N SER A 93 -2.40 14.62 2.62
CA SER A 93 -3.04 14.53 3.94
C SER A 93 -4.28 15.42 4.03
N THR A 94 -4.23 16.62 3.42
CA THR A 94 -5.38 17.52 3.36
C THR A 94 -6.50 16.95 2.50
N ALA A 95 -6.18 16.40 1.32
CA ALA A 95 -7.16 15.78 0.44
C ALA A 95 -7.84 14.55 1.08
N VAL A 96 -7.07 13.70 1.77
CA VAL A 96 -7.61 12.56 2.53
C VAL A 96 -8.49 13.04 3.67
N GLY A 97 -8.07 14.08 4.42
CA GLY A 97 -8.87 14.67 5.49
C GLY A 97 -10.21 15.22 4.98
N LEU A 98 -10.18 15.99 3.88
CA LEU A 98 -11.37 16.58 3.29
C LEU A 98 -12.32 15.52 2.72
N THR A 99 -11.80 14.53 1.99
CA THR A 99 -12.63 13.44 1.45
C THR A 99 -13.27 12.60 2.56
N THR A 100 -12.53 12.32 3.64
CA THR A 100 -13.07 11.63 4.82
C THR A 100 -14.15 12.46 5.50
N LEU A 101 -13.95 13.78 5.65
CA LEU A 101 -14.95 14.70 6.19
C LEU A 101 -16.21 14.72 5.32
N LEU A 102 -16.08 14.92 4.01
CA LEU A 102 -17.21 14.92 3.08
C LEU A 102 -17.98 13.60 3.11
N TYR A 103 -17.25 12.47 3.10
CA TYR A 103 -17.85 11.15 3.26
C TYR A 103 -18.65 11.05 4.57
N SER A 104 -18.08 11.50 5.69
CA SER A 104 -18.76 11.48 6.99
C SER A 104 -20.03 12.34 7.02
N LEU A 105 -20.01 13.51 6.36
CA LEU A 105 -21.17 14.40 6.26
C LEU A 105 -22.30 13.77 5.42
N VAL A 106 -21.95 13.10 4.31
CA VAL A 106 -22.93 12.46 3.41
C VAL A 106 -23.49 11.16 4.01
N THR A 107 -22.69 10.42 4.79
CA THR A 107 -23.08 9.15 5.41
C THR A 107 -23.60 9.28 6.85
N SER A 108 -23.75 10.51 7.34
CA SER A 108 -24.11 10.86 8.73
C SER A 108 -25.49 10.36 9.23
N SER A 109 -26.30 9.67 8.41
CA SER A 109 -27.66 9.25 8.84
C SER A 109 -27.75 7.89 9.53
N GLY A 110 -26.67 7.09 9.64
CA GLY A 110 -26.82 5.72 10.20
C GLY A 110 -25.61 5.08 10.87
N GLN A 111 -24.38 5.55 10.65
CA GLN A 111 -23.20 4.99 11.30
C GLN A 111 -22.85 5.80 12.56
N ARG A 112 -23.64 5.61 13.64
CA ARG A 112 -23.21 6.10 14.96
C ARG A 112 -21.85 5.48 15.26
N ALA A 113 -20.82 6.33 15.35
CA ALA A 113 -19.50 5.91 15.80
C ALA A 113 -19.67 5.12 17.09
N ASN A 114 -19.13 3.91 17.16
CA ASN A 114 -19.18 3.12 18.38
C ASN A 114 -18.46 3.94 19.46
N PRO A 115 -19.13 4.39 20.54
CA PRO A 115 -18.51 5.24 21.56
C PRO A 115 -17.33 4.52 22.25
N HIS A 116 -17.24 3.20 22.13
CA HIS A 116 -16.10 2.40 22.61
C HIS A 116 -14.88 2.42 21.68
N LEU A 117 -14.98 2.98 20.47
CA LEU A 117 -13.89 3.15 19.51
C LEU A 117 -13.29 4.57 19.53
N LEU A 118 -13.57 5.36 20.57
CA LEU A 118 -12.91 6.66 20.77
C LEU A 118 -11.40 6.43 20.97
N ILE A 119 -10.65 6.61 19.90
CA ILE A 119 -9.19 6.60 19.92
C ILE A 119 -8.75 7.69 20.89
N LYS A 120 -7.92 7.33 21.87
CA LYS A 120 -7.34 8.30 22.81
C LYS A 120 -6.60 9.38 22.02
N GLU A 121 -6.79 10.64 22.38
CA GLU A 121 -6.20 11.80 21.68
C GLU A 121 -4.70 11.63 21.40
N LYS A 122 -3.93 11.17 22.39
CA LYS A 122 -2.49 10.90 22.24
C LYS A 122 -2.18 9.85 21.18
N THR A 123 -2.99 8.79 21.08
CA THR A 123 -2.85 7.73 20.08
C THR A 123 -3.21 8.27 18.69
N LEU A 124 -4.22 9.12 18.59
CA LEU A 124 -4.60 9.77 17.33
C LEU A 124 -3.51 10.73 16.85
N ILE A 125 -2.95 11.56 17.74
CA ILE A 125 -1.83 12.46 17.43
C ILE A 125 -0.63 11.65 16.94
N PHE A 126 -0.26 10.58 17.65
CA PHE A 126 0.84 9.71 17.25
C PHE A 126 0.61 9.08 15.87
N LEU A 127 -0.61 8.62 15.59
CA LEU A 127 -0.99 8.08 14.28
C LEU A 127 -0.84 9.12 13.17
N ILE A 128 -1.32 10.35 13.39
CA ILE A 128 -1.21 11.44 12.41
C ILE A 128 0.26 11.76 12.12
N ILE A 129 1.08 11.91 13.16
CA ILE A 129 2.51 12.24 13.03
C ILE A 129 3.24 11.13 12.26
N THR A 130 3.01 9.86 12.62
CA THR A 130 3.68 8.72 11.97
C THR A 130 3.28 8.56 10.50
N ILE A 131 1.99 8.73 10.17
CA ILE A 131 1.50 8.72 8.78
C ILE A 131 2.12 9.86 7.97
N PHE A 132 2.12 11.08 8.53
CA PHE A 132 2.65 12.25 7.85
C PHE A 132 4.16 12.12 7.61
N ALA A 133 4.93 11.78 8.65
CA ALA A 133 6.37 11.57 8.54
C ALA A 133 6.70 10.45 7.55
N GLY A 134 5.98 9.33 7.58
CA GLY A 134 6.15 8.25 6.61
C GLY A 134 5.88 8.69 5.17
N THR A 135 4.86 9.51 4.95
CA THR A 135 4.52 10.04 3.62
C THR A 135 5.61 10.97 3.10
N VAL A 136 6.17 11.84 3.95
CA VAL A 136 7.31 12.69 3.59
C VAL A 136 8.52 11.85 3.22
N LEU A 137 8.87 10.84 4.02
CA LEU A 137 10.03 9.98 3.77
C LEU A 137 9.90 9.17 2.47
N VAL A 138 8.70 8.62 2.19
CA VAL A 138 8.43 7.92 0.92
C VAL A 138 8.52 8.87 -0.26
N SER A 139 7.99 10.09 -0.11
CA SER A 139 8.09 11.14 -1.13
C SER A 139 9.56 11.44 -1.44
N GLN A 140 10.38 11.67 -0.41
CA GLN A 140 11.82 11.88 -0.59
C GLN A 140 12.52 10.68 -1.24
N ALA A 141 12.17 9.45 -0.86
CA ALA A 141 12.74 8.26 -1.49
C ALA A 141 12.48 8.18 -3.00
N LEU A 142 11.31 8.65 -3.47
CA LEU A 142 10.98 8.69 -4.90
C LEU A 142 11.85 9.66 -5.71
N LEU A 143 12.49 10.64 -5.07
CA LEU A 143 13.47 11.51 -5.75
C LEU A 143 14.77 10.77 -6.06
N TYR A 144 15.18 9.84 -5.20
CA TYR A 144 16.50 9.20 -5.27
C TYR A 144 16.48 7.78 -5.84
N ALA A 145 15.32 7.11 -5.85
CA ALA A 145 15.20 5.72 -6.29
C ALA A 145 14.19 5.54 -7.44
N PRO A 146 14.38 4.52 -8.32
CA PRO A 146 13.35 4.10 -9.27
C PRO A 146 12.00 3.83 -8.59
N VAL A 147 10.90 4.02 -9.33
CA VAL A 147 9.55 3.86 -8.76
C VAL A 147 9.33 2.44 -8.28
N ALA A 148 9.75 1.46 -9.08
CA ALA A 148 9.65 0.05 -8.74
C ALA A 148 10.36 -0.28 -7.42
N ASN A 149 11.55 0.28 -7.19
CA ASN A 149 12.35 0.01 -5.99
C ASN A 149 11.72 0.65 -4.75
N ALA A 150 11.36 1.94 -4.82
CA ALA A 150 10.71 2.63 -3.72
C ALA A 150 9.35 2.00 -3.34
N ALA A 151 8.57 1.57 -4.34
CA ALA A 151 7.32 0.85 -4.14
C ALA A 151 7.54 -0.51 -3.48
N SER A 152 8.55 -1.25 -3.91
CA SER A 152 8.89 -2.57 -3.37
C SER A 152 9.32 -2.49 -1.91
N VAL A 153 10.19 -1.54 -1.56
CA VAL A 153 10.59 -1.32 -0.16
C VAL A 153 9.41 -0.91 0.72
N LYS A 154 8.51 -0.03 0.24
CA LYS A 154 7.31 0.34 1.01
C LYS A 154 6.42 -0.88 1.32
N ARG A 155 6.36 -1.88 0.42
CA ARG A 155 5.56 -3.12 0.62
C ARG A 155 6.08 -3.99 1.78
N LEU A 156 7.31 -3.78 2.27
CA LEU A 156 7.82 -4.44 3.48
C LEU A 156 7.06 -4.06 4.75
N TRP A 157 6.27 -2.98 4.75
CA TRP A 157 5.38 -2.64 5.87
C TRP A 157 4.42 -3.80 6.25
N SER A 158 4.07 -4.68 5.31
CA SER A 158 3.24 -5.86 5.56
C SER A 158 3.88 -6.84 6.55
N LEU A 159 5.21 -6.97 6.53
CA LEU A 159 5.96 -7.78 7.49
C LEU A 159 5.85 -7.17 8.91
N TRP A 160 6.03 -5.85 9.03
CA TRP A 160 5.83 -5.16 10.30
C TRP A 160 4.39 -5.25 10.79
N ALA A 161 3.41 -5.15 9.89
CA ALA A 161 2.00 -5.29 10.23
C ALA A 161 1.68 -6.67 10.81
N VAL A 162 2.24 -7.75 10.25
CA VAL A 162 2.06 -9.10 10.80
C VAL A 162 2.76 -9.26 12.15
N ILE A 163 4.00 -8.80 12.29
CA ILE A 163 4.74 -8.90 13.57
C ILE A 163 4.01 -8.14 14.69
N LEU A 164 3.63 -6.88 14.41
CA LEU A 164 2.94 -6.04 15.38
C LEU A 164 1.50 -6.53 15.62
N GLY A 165 0.79 -6.95 14.57
CA GLY A 165 -0.55 -7.52 14.67
C GLY A 165 -0.57 -8.80 15.51
N GLY A 166 0.38 -9.70 15.32
CA GLY A 166 0.53 -10.89 16.16
C GLY A 166 0.74 -10.55 17.64
N LYS A 167 1.60 -9.56 17.93
CA LYS A 167 1.91 -9.15 19.30
C LYS A 167 0.77 -8.39 19.99
N PHE A 168 0.07 -7.51 19.28
CA PHE A 168 -0.90 -6.59 19.87
C PHE A 168 -2.36 -7.01 19.67
N LEU A 169 -2.69 -7.66 18.55
CA LEU A 169 -4.04 -8.08 18.18
C LEU A 169 -4.30 -9.57 18.46
N HIS A 170 -3.29 -10.31 18.93
CA HIS A 170 -3.40 -11.73 19.28
C HIS A 170 -3.96 -12.60 18.14
N GLU A 171 -3.54 -12.30 16.91
CA GLU A 171 -4.03 -13.02 15.74
C GLU A 171 -3.60 -14.51 15.76
N SER A 172 -4.51 -15.38 15.33
CA SER A 172 -4.22 -16.80 15.15
C SER A 172 -3.31 -17.05 13.92
N HIS A 173 -2.64 -18.21 13.93
CA HIS A 173 -1.76 -18.68 12.85
C HIS A 173 -0.60 -17.71 12.53
N ILE A 174 -0.02 -17.11 13.57
CA ILE A 174 1.02 -16.09 13.41
C ILE A 174 2.29 -16.66 12.76
N LYS A 175 2.61 -17.93 13.01
CA LYS A 175 3.81 -18.58 12.46
C LYS A 175 3.70 -18.68 10.93
N GLU A 176 2.55 -19.14 10.44
CA GLU A 176 2.22 -19.27 9.03
C GLU A 176 2.21 -17.90 8.35
N LYS A 177 1.64 -16.88 9.00
CA LYS A 177 1.64 -15.49 8.50
C LYS A 177 3.04 -14.86 8.45
N ILE A 178 3.91 -15.17 9.42
CA ILE A 178 5.32 -14.74 9.40
C ILE A 178 6.04 -15.41 8.23
N ILE A 179 5.85 -16.73 8.03
CA ILE A 179 6.44 -17.44 6.87
C ILE A 179 5.97 -16.81 5.56
N ALA A 180 4.66 -16.56 5.42
CA ALA A 180 4.09 -15.92 4.25
C ALA A 180 4.70 -14.54 3.97
N THR A 181 4.83 -13.69 4.99
CA THR A 181 5.43 -12.36 4.84
C THR A 181 6.92 -12.40 4.56
N VAL A 182 7.66 -13.39 5.06
CA VAL A 182 9.06 -13.61 4.70
C VAL A 182 9.18 -13.99 3.22
N ILE A 183 8.32 -14.89 2.71
CA ILE A 183 8.27 -15.22 1.28
C ILE A 183 8.00 -13.97 0.45
N MET A 184 7.03 -13.14 0.86
CA MET A 184 6.76 -11.86 0.21
C MET A 184 7.98 -10.92 0.22
N ALA A 185 8.69 -10.83 1.36
CA ALA A 185 9.89 -10.01 1.49
C ALA A 185 11.03 -10.47 0.57
N LEU A 186 11.21 -11.79 0.39
CA LEU A 186 12.17 -12.34 -0.57
C LEU A 186 11.81 -11.95 -2.01
N GLY A 187 10.53 -12.03 -2.37
CA GLY A 187 10.04 -11.56 -3.68
C GLY A 187 10.27 -10.07 -3.90
N ILE A 188 10.06 -9.26 -2.86
CA ILE A 188 10.34 -7.81 -2.85
C ILE A 188 11.83 -7.51 -3.03
N PHE A 189 12.70 -8.32 -2.42
CA PHE A 189 14.14 -8.18 -2.58
C PHE A 189 14.55 -8.42 -4.04
N LEU A 190 14.05 -9.50 -4.66
CA LEU A 190 14.30 -9.81 -6.08
C LEU A 190 13.74 -8.76 -7.04
N LEU A 191 12.65 -8.09 -6.68
CA LEU A 191 12.10 -6.95 -7.40
C LEU A 191 13.02 -5.71 -7.39
N SER A 192 13.91 -5.63 -6.41
CA SER A 192 14.76 -4.46 -6.17
C SER A 192 16.19 -4.63 -6.73
N VAL A 193 16.51 -5.81 -7.26
CA VAL A 193 17.78 -6.18 -7.92
C VAL A 193 17.65 -6.03 -9.43
#